data_AF-A0A382RYE9-F1
#
_entry.id   AF-A0A382RYE9-F1
#
_cell.length_a   1.000
_cell.length_b   1.000
_cell.length_c   1.000
_cell.angle_alpha   90.00
_cell.angle_beta   90.00
_cell.angle_gamma   90.00
#
_symmetry.space_group_name_H-M   'P 1'
#
loop_
_entity.id
_entity.type
_entity.pdbx_description
1 polymer ?
#
loop_
_entity_poly.entity_id
_entity_poly.type
_entity_poly.pdbx_seq_one_letter_code
_entity_poly.pdbx_strand_id
1 'polypeptide(L)' 'MISTTQFDIMIDCGEGSYLRWQKAGYKWKNLNYIFITHMHPDHIGGLIPLLFYRKIQGIKSS' A
#
# COMPACT_ATOMS: atom_id res chain seq x y z
N MET A 1 9.00 -1.12 -3.89
CA MET A 1 8.64 -1.75 -2.61
C MET A 1 9.92 -2.13 -1.90
N ILE A 2 9.97 -1.92 -0.59
CA ILE A 2 11.10 -2.33 0.26
C ILE A 2 10.52 -3.19 1.38
N SER A 3 11.01 -4.42 1.51
CA SER A 3 10.61 -5.35 2.57
C SER A 3 11.73 -5.49 3.58
N THR A 4 11.36 -5.44 4.87
CA THR A 4 12.25 -5.76 5.99
C THR A 4 11.77 -7.03 6.66
N THR A 5 12.49 -7.48 7.69
CA THR A 5 12.03 -8.61 8.52
C THR A 5 10.78 -8.30 9.35
N GLN A 6 10.46 -7.01 9.55
CA GLN A 6 9.38 -6.58 10.45
C GLN A 6 8.19 -5.96 9.71
N PHE A 7 8.45 -5.20 8.65
CA PHE A 7 7.44 -4.44 7.92
C PHE A 7 7.82 -4.25 6.45
N ASP A 8 6.82 -3.92 5.66
CA ASP A 8 6.95 -3.55 4.26
C ASP A 8 6.67 -2.05 4.06
N ILE A 9 7.35 -1.49 3.07
CA ILE A 9 7.23 -0.10 2.63
C ILE A 9 6.79 -0.07 1.16
N MET A 10 5.75 0.71 0.89
CA MET A 10 5.36 1.11 -0.47
C MET A 10 5.92 2.49 -0.79
N ILE A 11 6.53 2.63 -1.97
CA ILE A 11 6.94 3.92 -2.51
C ILE A 11 5.99 4.19 -3.68
N ASP A 12 5.23 5.26 -3.57
CA ASP A 12 4.09 5.63 -4.39
C ASP A 12 2.96 4.58 -4.42
N CYS A 13 1.74 5.08 -4.49
CA CYS A 13 0.53 4.30 -4.58
C CYS A 13 -0.32 4.80 -5.74
N GLY A 14 0.19 4.59 -6.96
CA GLY A 14 -0.57 4.81 -8.18
C GLY A 14 -1.72 3.83 -8.32
N GLU A 15 -2.65 4.14 -9.22
CA GLU A 15 -3.78 3.27 -9.52
C GLU A 15 -3.32 1.85 -9.91
N GLY A 16 -3.99 0.83 -9.38
CA GLY A 16 -3.62 -0.57 -9.58
C GLY A 16 -2.37 -1.06 -8.82
N SER A 17 -1.62 -0.20 -8.12
CA SER A 17 -0.49 -0.62 -7.27
C SER A 17 -0.91 -1.61 -6.19
N TYR A 18 -2.12 -1.40 -5.64
CA TYR A 18 -2.68 -2.29 -4.64
C TYR A 18 -3.04 -3.68 -5.21
N LEU A 19 -3.43 -3.77 -6.49
CA LEU A 19 -3.67 -5.06 -7.16
C LEU A 19 -2.35 -5.79 -7.39
N ARG A 20 -1.30 -5.07 -7.80
CA ARG A 20 0.05 -5.64 -7.98
C ARG A 20 0.60 -6.17 -6.66
N TRP A 21 0.39 -5.44 -5.57
CA TRP A 21 0.75 -5.86 -4.22
C TRP A 21 0.18 -7.25 -3.88
N GLN A 22 -1.13 -7.40 -4.05
CA GLN A 22 -1.82 -8.65 -3.76
C GLN A 22 -1.38 -9.78 -4.71
N LYS A 23 -1.21 -9.48 -6.01
CA LYS A 23 -0.73 -10.47 -7.00
C LYS A 23 0.66 -10.99 -6.70
N ALA A 24 1.53 -10.16 -6.11
CA ALA A 24 2.88 -10.55 -5.72
C ALA A 24 2.93 -11.27 -4.35
N GLY A 25 1.79 -11.55 -3.72
CA GLY A 25 1.71 -12.33 -2.48
C GLY A 25 2.03 -11.56 -1.20
N TYR A 26 2.21 -10.23 -1.29
CA TYR A 26 2.46 -9.41 -0.11
C TYR A 26 1.21 -9.27 0.75
N LYS A 27 1.41 -9.24 2.07
CA LYS A 27 0.31 -9.21 3.04
C LYS A 27 0.04 -7.77 3.46
N TRP A 28 -1.21 -7.33 3.34
CA TRP A 28 -1.63 -5.99 3.73
C TRP A 28 -1.26 -5.61 5.17
N LYS A 29 -1.33 -6.57 6.10
CA LYS A 29 -0.98 -6.37 7.51
C LYS A 29 0.50 -6.01 7.73
N ASN A 30 1.38 -6.29 6.77
CA ASN A 30 2.81 -5.97 6.86
C ASN A 30 3.12 -4.58 6.27
N LEU A 31 2.22 -4.01 5.47
CA LEU A 31 2.39 -2.67 4.91
C LEU A 31 2.12 -1.63 6.01
N ASN A 32 3.20 -1.04 6.51
CA ASN A 32 3.16 -0.06 7.60
C ASN A 32 3.41 1.36 7.10
N TYR A 33 4.20 1.52 6.04
CA TYR A 33 4.60 2.83 5.54
C TYR A 33 4.34 2.97 4.05
N ILE A 34 3.81 4.12 3.66
CA ILE A 34 3.68 4.55 2.27
C ILE A 34 4.38 5.89 2.15
N PHE A 35 5.44 5.95 1.34
CA PHE A 35 6.10 7.20 0.99
C PHE A 35 5.60 7.66 -0.37
N ILE A 36 5.18 8.92 -0.44
CA ILE A 36 4.74 9.55 -1.68
C ILE A 36 5.87 10.48 -2.14
N THR A 37 6.35 10.27 -3.36
CA THR A 37 7.44 11.06 -3.94
C THR A 37 6.95 12.48 -4.27
N HIS A 38 5.74 12.60 -4.82
CA HIS A 38 5.09 13.87 -5.13
C HIS A 38 3.58 13.69 -5.35
N MET A 39 2.84 14.81 -5.40
CA MET A 39 1.38 14.84 -5.40
C MET A 39 0.76 14.81 -6.80
N HIS A 40 1.22 13.92 -7.68
CA HIS A 40 0.56 13.68 -8.95
C HIS A 40 -0.40 12.48 -8.87
N PRO A 41 -1.53 12.49 -9.60
CA PRO A 41 -2.55 11.44 -9.53
C PRO A 41 -2.03 10.01 -9.78
N ASP A 42 -1.04 9.85 -10.64
CA ASP A 42 -0.41 8.56 -10.93
C ASP A 42 0.46 8.02 -9.79
N HIS A 43 0.77 8.84 -8.78
CA HIS A 43 1.50 8.43 -7.56
C HIS A 43 0.60 8.28 -6.33
N ILE A 44 -0.62 8.85 -6.33
CA ILE A 44 -1.53 8.82 -5.17
C ILE A 44 -2.89 8.18 -5.44
N GLY A 45 -3.25 7.92 -6.69
CA GLY A 45 -4.60 7.48 -7.08
C GLY A 45 -5.04 6.15 -6.42
N GLY A 46 -4.10 5.26 -6.15
CA GLY A 46 -4.32 3.98 -5.50
C GLY A 46 -4.51 4.07 -3.98
N LEU A 47 -4.30 5.22 -3.34
CA LEU A 47 -4.44 5.36 -1.88
C LEU A 47 -5.88 5.15 -1.41
N ILE A 48 -6.86 5.70 -2.13
CA ILE A 48 -8.28 5.57 -1.78
C ILE A 48 -8.72 4.10 -1.75
N PRO A 49 -8.57 3.32 -2.84
CA PRO A 49 -8.96 1.91 -2.81
C PRO A 49 -8.14 1.13 -1.78
N LEU A 50 -6.83 1.39 -1.66
CA LEU A 50 -5.98 0.73 -0.67
C LEU A 50 -6.50 0.90 0.76
N LEU A 51 -6.79 2.14 1.19
CA LEU A 51 -7.28 2.43 2.54
C LEU A 51 -8.67 1.83 2.77
N PHE A 52 -9.53 1.85 1.76
CA PHE A 52 -10.84 1.22 1.81
C PHE A 52 -10.75 -0.30 2.02
N TYR A 53 -9.89 -0.99 1.25
CA TYR A 53 -9.64 -2.43 1.42
C TYR A 53 -9.10 -2.74 2.81
N ARG A 54 -8.13 -1.96 3.32
CA ARG A 54 -7.59 -2.14 4.67
C ARG A 54 -8.68 -2.04 5.74
N LYS A 55 -9.59 -1.08 5.60
CA LYS A 55 -10.71 -0.89 6.54
C LYS A 55 -11.68 -2.08 6.54
N ILE A 56 -12.06 -2.58 5.36
CA ILE A 56 -12.96 -3.74 5.24
C ILE A 56 -12.33 -5.00 5.82
N GLN A 57 -11.02 -5.18 5.63
CA GLN A 57 -10.28 -6.33 6.14
C GLN A 57 -9.94 -6.22 7.64
N GLY A 58 -10.38 -5.15 8.33
CA GLY A 58 -10.11 -4.96 9.75
C GLY A 58 -8.64 -4.75 10.08
N ILE A 59 -7.81 -4.35 9.10
CA ILE A 59 -6.38 -4.17 9.28
C ILE A 59 -6.16 -2.85 10.00
N LYS A 60 -5.70 -2.94 11.25
CA LYS A 60 -5.34 -1.77 12.06
C LYS A 60 -3.96 -1.27 11.65
N SER A 61 -3.77 0.04 11.71
CA SER A 61 -2.42 0.62 11.70
C SER A 61 -1.70 0.20 12.99
N SER A 62 -0.42 -0.18 12.85
CA SER A 62 0.47 -0.50 13.97
C SER A 62 0.86 0.75 14.74
#